data_AF-A0A3N5WU30-F1
#
_entry.id   AF-A0A3N5WU30-F1
#
_cell.length_a   1.000
_cell.length_b   1.000
_cell.length_c   1.000
_cell.angle_alpha   90.00
_cell.angle_beta   90.00
_cell.angle_gamma   90.00
#
_symmetry.space_group_name_H-M   'P 1'
#
loop_
_entity.id
_entity.type
_entity.pdbx_description
1 polymer ?
#
loop_
_entity_poly.entity_id
_entity_poly.type
_entity_poly.pdbx_seq_one_letter_code
_entity_poly.pdbx_strand_id
1 'polypeptide(L)' 'MTKLVNPHGGGPLKPLFLAGAARAAALTRAAGLPKIPVSSREKGDLLMLGIGGFTPLDGFMNHADWRGVCDTYTLANGLF' A
#
# COMPACT_ATOMS: atom_id res chain seq x y z
N MET A 1 -12.70 29.02 -4.58
CA MET A 1 -12.49 27.58 -4.84
C MET A 1 -12.29 26.90 -3.50
N THR A 2 -13.04 25.85 -3.19
CA THR A 2 -12.85 25.07 -1.96
C THR A 2 -11.56 24.26 -2.07
N LYS A 3 -10.75 24.28 -1.01
CA LYS A 3 -9.48 23.54 -0.96
C LYS A 3 -9.80 22.06 -0.70
N LEU A 4 -9.25 21.16 -1.51
CA LEU A 4 -9.36 19.73 -1.28
C LEU A 4 -8.69 19.36 0.05
N VAL A 5 -9.28 18.39 0.74
CA VAL A 5 -8.70 17.85 1.97
C VAL A 5 -7.41 17.12 1.61
N ASN A 6 -6.38 17.25 2.46
CA ASN A 6 -5.15 16.51 2.25
C ASN A 6 -5.40 15.00 2.39
N PRO A 7 -4.65 14.16 1.65
CA PRO A 7 -4.58 12.74 1.91
C PRO A 7 -4.19 12.44 3.36
N HIS A 8 -4.53 11.23 3.79
CA HIS A 8 -4.20 10.75 5.12
C HIS A 8 -2.69 10.78 5.39
N GLY A 9 -2.29 11.14 6.61
CA GLY A 9 -0.88 11.41 6.97
C GLY A 9 -0.35 12.77 6.49
N GLY A 10 -1.16 13.60 5.84
CA GLY A 10 -0.81 14.98 5.47
C GLY A 10 0.12 15.13 4.26
N GLY A 11 0.57 14.02 3.68
CA GLY A 11 1.41 13.98 2.48
C GLY A 11 0.60 13.89 1.17
N PRO A 12 1.28 13.72 0.02
CA PRO A 12 0.63 13.44 -1.25
C PRO A 12 -0.03 12.04 -1.26
N LEU A 13 -0.93 11.80 -2.22
CA LEU A 13 -1.41 10.44 -2.50
C LEU A 13 -0.22 9.55 -2.85
N LYS A 14 -0.27 8.29 -2.39
CA LYS A 14 0.79 7.31 -2.59
C LYS A 14 0.27 6.02 -3.25
N PRO A 15 -0.12 6.05 -4.54
CA PRO A 15 -0.42 4.84 -5.28
C PRO A 15 0.84 4.00 -5.47
N LEU A 16 0.76 2.68 -5.20
CA LEU A 16 1.87 1.76 -5.42
C LEU A 16 1.85 1.11 -6.83
N PHE A 17 0.97 1.58 -7.71
CA PHE A 17 0.88 1.09 -9.08
C PHE A 17 2.10 1.49 -9.91
N LEU A 18 2.78 0.48 -10.48
CA LEU A 18 3.88 0.70 -11.41
C LEU A 18 3.35 0.84 -12.84
N ALA A 19 3.83 1.87 -13.54
CA ALA A 19 3.52 2.13 -14.95
C ALA A 19 4.78 2.18 -15.82
N GLY A 20 4.60 2.13 -17.14
CA GLY A 20 5.69 2.29 -18.12
C GLY A 20 6.87 1.34 -17.91
N ALA A 21 8.09 1.89 -17.97
CA ALA A 21 9.33 1.13 -17.85
C ALA A 21 9.46 0.40 -16.50
N ALA A 22 9.02 1.03 -15.40
CA ALA A 22 9.07 0.42 -14.08
C ALA A 22 8.19 -0.85 -14.00
N ARG A 23 7.00 -0.82 -14.63
CA ARG A 23 6.14 -2.01 -14.74
C ARG A 23 6.81 -3.12 -15.54
N ALA A 24 7.40 -2.79 -16.69
CA ALA A 24 8.08 -3.78 -17.54
C ALA A 24 9.24 -4.47 -16.81
N ALA A 25 10.06 -3.68 -16.09
CA ALA A 25 11.14 -4.19 -15.27
C ALA A 25 10.63 -5.09 -14.12
N ALA A 26 9.59 -4.64 -13.41
CA ALA A 26 8.99 -5.41 -12.32
C ALA A 26 8.41 -6.75 -12.79
N LEU A 27 7.73 -6.78 -13.94
CA LEU A 27 7.20 -8.02 -14.53
C LEU A 27 8.31 -8.98 -14.94
N THR A 28 9.40 -8.46 -15.53
CA THR A 28 10.57 -9.27 -15.89
C THR A 28 11.20 -9.91 -14.66
N ARG A 29 11.41 -9.12 -13.59
CA ARG A 29 11.92 -9.63 -12.31
C ARG A 29 10.96 -10.65 -11.68
N ALA A 30 9.66 -10.38 -11.69
CA ALA A 30 8.65 -11.23 -11.06
C ALA A 30 8.55 -12.62 -11.69
N ALA A 31 8.93 -12.79 -12.97
CA ALA A 31 8.94 -14.08 -13.64
C ALA A 31 9.83 -15.13 -12.95
N GLY A 32 10.90 -14.69 -12.28
CA GLY A 32 11.83 -15.55 -11.53
C GLY A 32 11.53 -15.69 -10.04
N LEU A 33 10.48 -15.06 -9.51
CA LEU A 33 10.16 -15.09 -8.08
C LEU A 33 9.17 -16.21 -7.73
N PRO A 34 9.19 -16.73 -6.48
CA PRO A 34 8.15 -17.60 -5.98
C PRO A 34 6.77 -16.96 -6.13
N LYS A 35 5.81 -17.76 -6.59
CA LYS A 35 4.43 -17.33 -6.77
C LYS A 35 3.61 -17.77 -5.57
N ILE A 36 2.98 -16.81 -4.91
CA ILE A 36 2.07 -17.05 -3.79
C ILE A 36 0.64 -16.87 -4.33
N PRO A 37 -0.20 -17.93 -4.34
CA PRO A 37 -1.61 -17.76 -4.68
C PRO A 37 -2.29 -16.91 -3.62
N VAL A 38 -3.14 -15.98 -4.07
CA VAL A 38 -3.86 -15.07 -3.19
C VAL A 38 -5.37 -15.22 -3.37
N SER A 39 -6.10 -15.07 -2.27
CA SER A 39 -7.56 -15.08 -2.23
C SER A 39 -8.15 -13.83 -2.90
N SER A 40 -9.47 -13.84 -3.13
CA SER A 40 -10.17 -12.64 -3.64
C SER A 40 -10.04 -11.45 -2.68
N ARG A 41 -10.01 -11.72 -1.38
CA ARG A 41 -9.86 -10.69 -0.34
C ARG A 41 -8.49 -10.02 -0.42
N GLU A 42 -7.42 -10.81 -0.47
CA GLU A 42 -6.04 -10.30 -0.60
C GLU A 42 -5.81 -9.53 -1.91
N LYS A 43 -6.45 -9.96 -3.01
CA LYS A 43 -6.44 -9.19 -4.28
C LYS A 43 -7.06 -7.81 -4.11
N GLY A 44 -8.09 -7.68 -3.28
CA GLY A 44 -8.68 -6.39 -2.91
C GLY A 44 -7.68 -5.47 -2.23
N ASP A 45 -6.91 -5.99 -1.29
CA ASP A 45 -5.89 -5.20 -0.58
C ASP A 45 -4.75 -4.75 -1.52
N LEU A 46 -4.32 -5.63 -2.44
CA LEU A 46 -3.37 -5.26 -3.50
C LEU A 46 -3.89 -4.13 -4.40
N LEU A 47 -5.19 -4.16 -4.74
CA LEU A 47 -5.82 -3.10 -5.53
C LEU A 47 -5.85 -1.77 -4.76
N MET A 48 -6.23 -1.80 -3.48
CA MET A 48 -6.29 -0.61 -2.63
C MET A 48 -4.90 0.03 -2.46
N LEU A 49 -3.86 -0.77 -2.27
CA LEU A 49 -2.46 -0.30 -2.30
C LEU A 49 -2.10 0.29 -3.67
N GLY A 50 -2.46 -0.39 -4.75
CA GLY A 50 -2.19 0.04 -6.12
C GLY A 50 -2.76 1.41 -6.46
N ILE A 51 -4.02 1.66 -6.11
CA ILE A 51 -4.71 2.93 -6.40
C ILE A 51 -4.44 4.04 -5.36
N GLY A 52 -3.72 3.74 -4.28
CA GLY A 52 -3.45 4.68 -3.19
C GLY A 52 -4.60 4.84 -2.18
N GLY A 53 -5.57 3.92 -2.19
CA GLY A 53 -6.68 3.87 -1.21
C GLY A 53 -6.20 3.63 0.23
N PHE A 54 -4.99 3.09 0.40
CA PHE A 54 -4.32 2.94 1.69
C PHE A 54 -3.12 3.89 1.87
N THR A 55 -3.12 5.04 1.19
CA THR A 55 -2.15 6.11 1.50
C THR A 55 -2.18 6.38 3.01
N PRO A 56 -1.04 6.36 3.73
CA PRO A 56 0.34 6.47 3.22
C PRO A 56 1.17 5.17 3.21
N LEU A 57 0.55 3.99 3.28
CA LEU A 57 1.26 2.72 3.37
C LEU A 57 2.21 2.47 2.18
N ASP A 58 3.36 1.88 2.46
CA ASP A 58 4.36 1.43 1.48
C ASP A 58 4.12 -0.01 0.97
N GLY A 59 3.15 -0.71 1.54
CA GLY A 59 2.86 -2.11 1.26
C GLY A 59 2.04 -2.74 2.38
N PHE A 60 2.08 -4.07 2.49
CA PHE A 60 1.53 -4.76 3.64
C PHE A 60 2.28 -4.38 4.92
N MET A 61 1.54 -4.25 6.02
CA MET A 61 2.09 -3.93 7.34
C MET A 61 3.10 -4.99 7.78
N ASN A 62 4.19 -4.55 8.39
CA ASN A 62 5.02 -5.45 9.17
C ASN A 62 4.32 -5.79 10.51
N HIS A 63 4.93 -6.66 11.29
CA HIS A 63 4.34 -7.09 12.56
C HIS A 63 4.18 -5.95 13.59
N ALA A 64 5.08 -4.97 13.63
CA ALA A 64 4.99 -3.85 14.57
C ALA A 64 3.83 -2.90 14.19
N ASP A 65 3.68 -2.59 12.91
CA ASP A 65 2.55 -1.80 12.40
C ASP A 65 1.23 -2.52 12.64
N TRP A 66 1.14 -3.81 12.30
CA TRP A 66 -0.05 -4.62 12.52
C TRP A 66 -0.46 -4.64 14.00
N ARG A 67 0.50 -4.88 14.90
CA ARG A 67 0.25 -4.91 16.34
C ARG A 67 -0.26 -3.56 16.84
N GLY A 68 0.39 -2.46 16.46
CA GLY A 68 -0.05 -1.12 16.85
C GLY A 68 -1.45 -0.79 16.34
N VAL A 69 -1.80 -1.23 15.13
CA VAL A 69 -3.16 -1.05 14.59
C VAL A 69 -4.18 -1.87 15.38
N CYS A 70 -3.85 -3.10 15.76
CA CYS A 70 -4.74 -3.93 16.58
C CYS A 70 -4.94 -3.39 18.00
N ASP A 71 -3.87 -2.87 18.62
CA ASP A 71 -3.88 -2.47 20.03
C ASP A 71 -4.36 -1.03 20.23
N THR A 72 -3.89 -0.11 19.39
CA THR A 72 -4.06 1.35 19.58
C THR A 72 -4.56 2.07 18.34
N TYR A 73 -4.89 1.34 17.26
CA TYR A 73 -5.23 1.92 15.96
C TYR A 73 -4.16 2.87 15.42
N THR A 74 -2.88 2.56 15.64
CA THR A 74 -1.78 3.38 15.12
C THR A 74 -0.67 2.53 14.53
N LEU A 75 -0.09 2.99 13.43
CA LEU A 75 1.16 2.47 12.89
C LEU A 75 2.31 2.67 13.88
N ALA A 76 3.44 1.99 13.66
CA ALA A 76 4.60 2.07 14.54
C ALA A 76 5.21 3.50 14.60
N ASN A 77 4.96 4.33 13.59
CA ASN A 77 5.34 5.74 13.57
C ASN A 77 4.36 6.67 14.29
N GLY A 78 3.32 6.13 14.94
CA GLY A 78 2.31 6.88 15.68
C GLY A 78 1.17 7.47 14.84
N LEU A 79 1.18 7.23 13.52
CA LEU A 79 0.07 7.64 12.65
C LEU A 79 -1.14 6.72 12.85
N PHE A 80 -2.32 7.31 13.11
CA PHE A 80 -3.59 6.59 13.11
C PHE A 80 -3.90 5.96 11.76
#